data_AF-A0A7R7XUU8-F1
#
_entry.id   AF-A0A7R7XUU8-F1
#
_cell.length_a   1.000
_cell.length_b   1.000
_cell.length_c   1.000
_cell.angle_alpha   90.00
_cell.angle_beta   90.00
_cell.angle_gamma   90.00
#
_symmetry.space_group_name_H-M   'P 1'
#
loop_
_entity.id
_entity.type
_entity.pdbx_description
1 polymer ?
#
loop_
_entity_poly.entity_id
_entity_poly.type
_entity_poly.pdbx_seq_one_letter_code
_entity_poly.pdbx_strand_id
1 'polypeptide(L)'
;MAEDAKRPDAPDIGKCTPNDDKHSENANAPEVPDGPRGGSKAEDINGSVHSTQRALLGRFELNTRRLQRLLRDSAGQDCVLASIEYLSHALHHLALSPYWIKLRNALTSLRYRRKGHNAQPVPNRLAHNPQGHSTLLALSALFSNARYTLRLFGLFNIWTEVPNLFQSPVKDRFIRGIDVAQIFTITAYQLLENIGHLAANRVLSQKVIGSESKMEKFYIWGARALFLHFVLELMKLMREARLGRLARAESKDRDVALAEIDGDSLGQGWGKRLWGSSIWGLLCLYWSCGQTIPLVEETSGGFSFLADFFMLTDSWMQTRT
;
A
#
# COMPACT_ATOMS: atom_id res chain seq x y z
N MET A 1 -20.46 -52.15 19.04
CA MET A 1 -20.93 -52.06 20.44
C MET A 1 -20.25 -50.83 21.04
N ALA A 2 -20.87 -49.64 20.90
CA ALA A 2 -21.89 -49.07 21.80
C ALA A 2 -21.25 -48.77 23.17
N GLU A 3 -20.84 -47.53 23.42
CA GLU A 3 -21.59 -46.41 24.05
C GLU A 3 -20.96 -46.19 25.43
N ASP A 4 -20.48 -44.98 25.76
CA ASP A 4 -21.34 -44.04 26.50
C ASP A 4 -20.65 -42.68 26.68
N ALA A 5 -21.46 -41.64 26.62
CA ALA A 5 -21.11 -40.22 26.61
C ALA A 5 -21.27 -39.59 28.00
N LYS A 6 -20.55 -38.50 28.28
CA LYS A 6 -20.93 -37.58 29.37
C LYS A 6 -20.62 -36.11 29.02
N ARG A 7 -21.72 -35.36 28.84
CA ARG A 7 -21.80 -33.88 28.80
C ARG A 7 -21.60 -33.27 30.19
N PRO A 8 -21.44 -31.94 30.24
CA PRO A 8 -22.26 -31.18 31.18
C PRO A 8 -22.98 -29.98 30.54
N ASP A 9 -24.04 -29.60 31.24
CA ASP A 9 -25.16 -28.77 30.84
C ASP A 9 -24.93 -27.25 30.91
N ALA A 10 -25.77 -26.54 30.16
CA ALA A 10 -26.09 -25.13 30.32
C ALA A 10 -27.42 -24.99 31.09
N PRO A 11 -27.61 -23.88 31.81
CA PRO A 11 -28.86 -23.12 31.74
C PRO A 11 -28.58 -21.61 31.80
N ASP A 12 -29.48 -20.65 31.55
CA ASP A 12 -30.75 -20.58 30.82
C ASP A 12 -30.97 -19.08 30.50
N ILE A 13 -31.78 -18.86 29.48
CA ILE A 13 -32.21 -17.62 28.84
C ILE A 13 -33.09 -16.79 29.79
N GLY A 14 -32.87 -15.47 29.82
CA GLY A 14 -33.82 -14.52 30.40
C GLY A 14 -33.85 -13.20 29.62
N LYS A 15 -34.90 -13.01 28.81
CA LYS A 15 -35.28 -11.75 28.14
C LYS A 15 -35.86 -10.75 29.17
N CYS A 16 -35.59 -9.46 28.99
CA CYS A 16 -36.62 -8.42 29.15
C CYS A 16 -36.21 -7.09 28.47
N THR A 17 -37.23 -6.45 27.93
CA THR A 17 -37.34 -5.37 26.93
C THR A 17 -37.20 -3.94 27.52
N PRO A 18 -37.22 -2.88 26.68
CA PRO A 18 -36.82 -1.51 27.04
C PRO A 18 -37.99 -0.69 27.58
N ASN A 19 -37.71 0.22 28.52
CA ASN A 19 -38.66 1.24 28.97
C ASN A 19 -38.44 2.57 28.23
N ASP A 20 -39.43 2.92 27.42
CA ASP A 20 -39.85 4.30 27.18
C ASP A 20 -40.43 4.87 28.48
N ASP A 21 -40.11 6.12 28.82
CA ASP A 21 -41.00 6.97 29.62
C ASP A 21 -40.82 8.45 29.20
N LYS A 22 -41.88 8.97 28.56
CA LYS A 22 -42.15 10.41 28.44
C LYS A 22 -42.79 10.87 29.73
N HIS A 23 -42.32 11.97 30.30
CA HIS A 23 -43.17 12.84 31.11
C HIS A 23 -42.90 14.32 30.79
N SER A 24 -43.96 14.97 30.32
CA SER A 24 -44.12 16.42 30.19
C SER A 24 -44.24 17.08 31.56
N GLU A 25 -43.69 18.28 31.74
CA GLU A 25 -44.40 19.33 32.48
C GLU A 25 -43.92 20.74 32.11
N ASN A 26 -44.88 21.66 32.16
CA ASN A 26 -44.91 23.01 31.60
C ASN A 26 -44.57 24.08 32.66
N ALA A 27 -44.21 25.26 32.14
CA ALA A 27 -44.59 26.59 32.61
C ALA A 27 -43.71 27.39 33.62
N ASN A 28 -43.48 28.63 33.15
CA ASN A 28 -43.37 29.92 33.84
C ASN A 28 -42.01 30.47 34.30
N ALA A 29 -41.68 31.60 33.66
CA ALA A 29 -40.66 32.58 33.98
C ALA A 29 -41.00 33.40 35.26
N PRO A 30 -40.11 34.29 35.75
CA PRO A 30 -39.96 35.62 35.13
C PRO A 30 -38.51 36.13 35.01
N GLU A 31 -38.33 37.03 34.04
CA GLU A 31 -37.18 37.91 33.82
C GLU A 31 -36.88 38.82 35.02
N VAL A 32 -35.62 39.28 35.15
CA VAL A 32 -35.18 40.68 35.36
C VAL A 32 -33.63 40.72 35.37
N PRO A 33 -32.99 41.83 34.96
CA PRO A 33 -31.88 41.85 34.02
C PRO A 33 -30.53 42.19 34.67
N ASP A 34 -29.42 41.94 33.98
CA ASP A 34 -28.19 42.68 34.27
C ASP A 34 -27.20 42.75 33.08
N GLY A 35 -26.92 43.99 32.67
CA GLY A 35 -25.57 44.51 32.37
C GLY A 35 -24.78 43.99 31.15
N PRO A 36 -24.25 44.89 30.29
CA PRO A 36 -23.44 44.49 29.15
C PRO A 36 -22.01 44.11 29.60
N ARG A 37 -21.69 42.81 29.65
CA ARG A 37 -20.29 42.37 29.73
C ARG A 37 -19.68 42.32 28.34
N GLY A 38 -18.95 43.39 28.02
CA GLY A 38 -17.89 43.33 27.03
C GLY A 38 -16.84 42.28 27.44
N GLY A 39 -16.43 41.44 26.48
CA GLY A 39 -15.31 40.52 26.64
C GLY A 39 -15.61 39.09 26.21
N SER A 40 -15.84 38.83 24.92
CA SER A 40 -15.65 37.48 24.35
C SER A 40 -15.12 37.59 22.94
N LYS A 41 -13.81 37.66 22.83
CA LYS A 41 -13.09 37.41 21.56
C LYS A 41 -11.72 36.80 21.77
N ALA A 42 -11.14 36.94 22.98
CA ALA A 42 -9.86 36.34 23.33
C ALA A 42 -9.97 34.87 23.82
N GLU A 43 -11.06 34.48 24.48
CA GLU A 43 -11.27 33.09 24.94
C GLU A 43 -11.62 32.13 23.79
N ASP A 44 -12.38 32.59 22.78
CA ASP A 44 -12.76 31.76 21.62
C ASP A 44 -11.55 31.37 20.76
N ILE A 45 -10.52 32.23 20.68
CA ILE A 45 -9.31 31.96 19.90
C ILE A 45 -8.43 30.94 20.62
N ASN A 46 -8.29 31.04 21.94
CA ASN A 46 -7.52 30.07 22.73
C ASN A 46 -8.21 28.70 22.81
N GLY A 47 -9.55 28.66 22.92
CA GLY A 47 -10.33 27.43 22.82
C GLY A 47 -10.22 26.76 21.43
N SER A 48 -10.21 27.56 20.36
CA SER A 48 -10.06 27.07 18.97
C SER A 48 -8.65 26.51 18.69
N VAL A 49 -7.59 27.17 19.19
CA VAL A 49 -6.21 26.67 19.04
C VAL A 49 -5.98 25.41 19.86
N HIS A 50 -6.45 25.35 21.11
CA HIS A 50 -6.32 24.14 21.95
C HIS A 50 -7.15 22.96 21.43
N SER A 51 -8.35 23.19 20.90
CA SER A 51 -9.16 22.14 20.28
C SER A 51 -8.55 21.63 18.97
N THR A 52 -7.97 22.53 18.16
CA THR A 52 -7.24 22.15 16.93
C THR A 52 -5.98 21.35 17.26
N GLN A 53 -5.20 21.77 18.26
CA GLN A 53 -4.01 21.04 18.72
C GLN A 53 -4.37 19.66 19.28
N ARG A 54 -5.41 19.56 20.13
CA ARG A 54 -5.89 18.25 20.62
C ARG A 54 -6.41 17.35 19.51
N ALA A 55 -7.12 17.90 18.52
CA ALA A 55 -7.58 17.15 17.36
C ALA A 55 -6.41 16.64 16.50
N LEU A 56 -5.35 17.44 16.33
CA LEU A 56 -4.14 17.04 15.63
C LEU A 56 -3.38 15.95 16.39
N LEU A 57 -3.23 16.08 17.71
CA LEU A 57 -2.60 15.08 18.56
C LEU A 57 -3.40 13.77 18.56
N GLY A 58 -4.73 13.83 18.69
CA GLY A 58 -5.59 12.64 18.62
C GLY A 58 -5.51 11.93 17.27
N ARG A 59 -5.42 12.70 16.16
CA ARG A 59 -5.18 12.14 14.82
C ARG A 59 -3.79 11.51 14.71
N PHE A 60 -2.77 12.14 15.28
CA PHE A 60 -1.42 11.61 15.29
C PHE A 60 -1.35 10.29 16.07
N GLU A 61 -1.92 10.24 17.28
CA GLU A 61 -1.97 9.01 18.07
C GLU A 61 -2.71 7.88 17.35
N LEU A 62 -3.86 8.18 16.74
CA LEU A 62 -4.61 7.19 15.96
C LEU A 62 -3.77 6.66 14.78
N ASN A 63 -3.09 7.55 14.05
CA ASN A 63 -2.24 7.17 12.93
C ASN A 63 -1.03 6.34 13.39
N THR A 64 -0.41 6.69 14.52
CA THR A 64 0.71 5.95 15.10
C THR A 64 0.30 4.54 15.50
N ARG A 65 -0.87 4.37 16.13
CA ARG A 65 -1.39 3.02 16.45
C ARG A 65 -1.67 2.19 15.21
N ARG A 66 -2.18 2.81 14.14
CA ARG A 66 -2.45 2.14 12.86
C ARG A 66 -1.16 1.76 12.15
N LEU A 67 -0.15 2.64 12.16
CA LEU A 67 1.17 2.33 11.63
C LEU A 67 1.81 1.17 12.41
N GLN A 68 1.72 1.16 13.74
CA GLN A 68 2.22 0.05 14.55
C GLN A 68 1.53 -1.28 14.20
N ARG A 69 0.21 -1.26 13.92
CA ARG A 69 -0.51 -2.45 13.45
C ARG A 69 0.00 -2.93 12.08
N LEU A 70 0.25 -2.02 11.15
CA LEU A 70 0.82 -2.36 9.84
C LEU A 70 2.21 -2.96 9.95
N LEU A 71 3.07 -2.35 10.77
CA LEU A 71 4.45 -2.80 10.95
C LEU A 71 4.56 -4.12 11.71
N ARG A 72 3.48 -4.60 12.33
CA ARG A 72 3.46 -5.89 13.02
C ARG A 72 3.39 -7.06 12.05
N ASP A 73 2.76 -6.85 10.89
CA ASP A 73 2.68 -7.85 9.85
C ASP A 73 3.85 -7.68 8.86
N SER A 74 4.46 -8.78 8.43
CA SER A 74 5.56 -8.74 7.47
C SER A 74 5.14 -8.14 6.13
N ALA A 75 3.89 -8.38 5.70
CA ALA A 75 3.37 -7.80 4.46
C ALA A 75 3.12 -6.29 4.60
N GLY A 76 2.55 -5.86 5.73
CA GLY A 76 2.37 -4.45 6.05
C GLY A 76 3.68 -3.69 6.19
N GLN A 77 4.70 -4.32 6.80
CA GLN A 77 6.06 -3.77 6.87
C GLN A 77 6.64 -3.56 5.47
N ASP A 78 6.62 -4.59 4.61
CA ASP A 78 7.16 -4.49 3.25
C ASP A 78 6.46 -3.40 2.44
N CYS A 79 5.13 -3.31 2.55
CA CYS A 79 4.31 -2.29 1.89
C CYS A 79 4.69 -0.85 2.30
N VAL A 80 4.90 -0.61 3.60
CA VAL A 80 5.29 0.72 4.10
C VAL A 80 6.70 1.07 3.62
N LEU A 81 7.63 0.12 3.67
CA LEU A 81 8.99 0.35 3.18
C LEU A 81 9.01 0.64 1.67
N ALA A 82 8.23 -0.12 0.88
CA ALA A 82 8.07 0.09 -0.56
C ALA A 82 7.52 1.48 -0.87
N SER A 83 6.48 1.89 -0.15
CA SER A 83 5.84 3.18 -0.33
C SER A 83 6.80 4.33 -0.07
N ILE A 84 7.63 4.22 0.99
CA ILE A 84 8.64 5.24 1.31
C ILE A 84 9.74 5.26 0.25
N GLU A 85 10.24 4.10 -0.19
CA GLU A 85 11.24 3.96 -1.25
C GLU A 85 10.76 4.65 -2.54
N TYR A 86 9.62 4.20 -3.06
CA TYR A 86 9.07 4.67 -4.33
C TYR A 86 8.69 6.14 -4.30
N LEU A 87 8.09 6.61 -3.20
CA LEU A 87 7.72 8.01 -3.06
C LEU A 87 8.97 8.89 -2.92
N SER A 88 10.01 8.45 -2.21
CA SER A 88 11.27 9.19 -2.10
C SER A 88 11.97 9.31 -3.45
N HIS A 89 11.96 8.23 -4.24
CA HIS A 89 12.49 8.21 -5.61
C HIS A 89 11.68 9.15 -6.52
N ALA A 90 10.35 9.04 -6.51
CA ALA A 90 9.47 9.89 -7.31
C ALA A 90 9.61 11.39 -6.92
N LEU A 91 9.69 11.68 -5.62
CA LEU A 91 9.88 13.04 -5.12
C LEU A 91 11.25 13.61 -5.48
N HIS A 92 12.30 12.78 -5.51
CA HIS A 92 13.62 13.20 -5.98
C HIS A 92 13.54 13.70 -7.43
N HIS A 93 13.01 12.89 -8.34
CA HIS A 93 12.89 13.28 -9.75
C HIS A 93 11.88 14.41 -9.97
N LEU A 94 10.79 14.45 -9.20
CA LEU A 94 9.84 15.56 -9.24
C LEU A 94 10.48 16.87 -8.77
N ALA A 95 11.33 16.83 -7.74
CA ALA A 95 12.05 18.00 -7.24
C ALA A 95 13.09 18.52 -8.25
N LEU A 96 13.67 17.63 -9.06
CA LEU A 96 14.57 17.97 -10.17
C LEU A 96 13.81 18.42 -11.42
N SER A 97 12.51 18.11 -11.52
CA SER A 97 11.72 18.39 -12.72
C SER A 97 11.56 19.90 -12.99
N PRO A 98 11.84 20.37 -14.21
CA PRO A 98 11.70 21.79 -14.57
C PRO A 98 10.25 22.29 -14.46
N TYR A 99 9.28 21.40 -14.65
CA TYR A 99 7.86 21.73 -14.53
C TYR A 99 7.44 22.01 -13.08
N TRP A 100 7.95 21.21 -12.14
CA TRP A 100 7.68 21.40 -10.72
C TRP A 100 8.33 22.69 -10.20
N ILE A 101 9.54 23.00 -10.67
CA ILE A 101 10.22 24.26 -10.33
C ILE A 101 9.40 25.45 -10.84
N LYS A 102 8.89 25.41 -12.08
CA LYS A 102 8.01 26.44 -12.63
C LYS A 102 6.71 26.58 -11.83
N LEU A 103 6.05 25.47 -11.50
CA LEU A 103 4.83 25.47 -10.71
C LEU A 103 5.06 26.01 -9.30
N ARG A 104 6.13 25.58 -8.62
CA ARG A 104 6.53 26.09 -7.31
C ARG A 104 6.75 27.59 -7.37
N ASN A 105 7.51 28.06 -8.36
CA ASN A 105 7.79 29.48 -8.54
C ASN A 105 6.49 30.28 -8.79
N ALA A 106 5.56 29.75 -9.58
CA ALA A 106 4.24 30.34 -9.82
C ALA A 106 3.36 30.37 -8.55
N LEU A 107 3.34 29.30 -7.78
CA LEU A 107 2.59 29.24 -6.51
C LEU A 107 3.19 30.18 -5.46
N THR A 108 4.52 30.25 -5.38
CA THR A 108 5.19 31.20 -4.49
C THR A 108 4.90 32.64 -4.92
N SER A 109 4.95 32.96 -6.22
CA SER A 109 4.63 34.30 -6.70
C SER A 109 3.17 34.67 -6.43
N LEU A 110 2.22 33.74 -6.57
CA LEU A 110 0.83 33.93 -6.18
C LEU A 110 0.69 34.18 -4.66
N ARG A 111 1.44 33.45 -3.83
CA ARG A 111 1.43 33.64 -2.37
C ARG A 111 2.03 34.99 -1.96
N TYR A 112 3.13 35.41 -2.58
CA TYR A 112 3.73 36.73 -2.36
C TYR A 112 2.81 37.85 -2.83
N ARG A 113 2.14 37.68 -3.98
CA ARG A 113 1.15 38.62 -4.52
C ARG A 113 -0.09 38.74 -3.62
N ARG A 114 -0.54 37.64 -3.03
CA ARG A 114 -1.67 37.61 -2.07
C ARG A 114 -1.32 38.22 -0.71
N LYS A 115 -0.04 38.21 -0.32
CA LYS A 115 0.43 38.76 0.97
C LYS A 115 0.79 40.26 0.90
N GLY A 116 0.50 40.93 -0.22
CA GLY A 116 0.52 42.40 -0.31
C GLY A 116 1.89 43.06 -0.15
N HIS A 117 3.00 42.32 -0.27
CA HIS A 117 4.34 42.91 -0.20
C HIS A 117 4.95 43.05 -1.60
N ASN A 118 5.29 44.28 -1.97
CA ASN A 118 6.24 44.64 -3.04
C ASN A 118 7.66 44.20 -2.65
N ALA A 119 7.89 42.89 -2.50
CA ALA A 119 9.21 42.34 -2.35
C ALA A 119 9.68 41.86 -3.73
N GLN A 120 10.67 42.56 -4.28
CA GLN A 120 11.46 42.13 -5.43
C GLN A 120 11.80 40.64 -5.31
N PRO A 121 11.64 39.85 -6.40
CA PRO A 121 12.00 38.46 -6.37
C PRO A 121 13.52 38.35 -6.19
N VAL A 122 13.97 37.99 -4.99
CA VAL A 122 15.34 37.52 -4.81
C VAL A 122 15.45 36.28 -5.71
N PRO A 123 16.35 36.27 -6.71
CA PRO A 123 16.62 35.04 -7.44
C PRO A 123 17.27 34.11 -6.42
N ASN A 124 16.49 33.19 -5.88
CA ASN A 124 17.02 32.02 -5.20
C ASN A 124 17.73 31.21 -6.30
N ARG A 125 18.98 31.60 -6.60
CA ARG A 125 20.02 30.64 -6.97
C ARG A 125 20.14 29.72 -5.76
N LEU A 126 19.21 28.77 -5.64
CA LEU A 126 19.58 27.47 -5.13
C LEU A 126 20.65 27.01 -6.11
N ALA A 127 21.90 27.22 -5.71
CA ALA A 127 23.06 26.73 -6.40
C ALA A 127 22.76 25.30 -6.79
N HIS A 128 22.67 25.07 -8.10
CA HIS A 128 22.75 23.74 -8.66
C HIS A 128 24.08 23.19 -8.18
N ASN A 129 24.05 22.43 -7.09
CA ASN A 129 25.17 21.61 -6.68
C ASN A 129 24.91 20.23 -7.28
N PRO A 130 25.46 19.92 -8.47
CA PRO A 130 25.28 18.62 -9.10
C PRO A 130 25.93 17.47 -8.29
N GLN A 131 26.58 17.77 -7.16
CA GLN A 131 27.28 16.81 -6.30
C GLN A 131 26.79 16.78 -4.85
N GLY A 132 25.69 17.47 -4.52
CA GLY A 132 25.06 17.33 -3.21
C GLY A 132 24.31 16.01 -3.15
N HIS A 133 24.83 15.02 -2.42
CA HIS A 133 24.14 13.76 -2.12
C HIS A 133 22.66 14.01 -1.85
N SER A 134 21.78 13.60 -2.78
CA SER A 134 20.36 13.87 -2.61
C SER A 134 19.83 13.00 -1.47
N THR A 135 19.42 13.65 -0.39
CA THR A 135 18.94 12.97 0.82
C THR A 135 17.75 12.05 0.52
N LEU A 136 16.88 12.42 -0.42
CA LEU A 136 15.75 11.58 -0.86
C LEU A 136 16.20 10.35 -1.64
N LEU A 137 17.22 10.48 -2.48
CA LEU A 137 17.78 9.34 -3.21
C LEU A 137 18.51 8.40 -2.25
N ALA A 138 19.26 8.94 -1.29
CA ALA A 138 19.90 8.16 -0.24
C ALA A 138 18.87 7.45 0.66
N LEU A 139 17.75 8.10 0.95
CA LEU A 139 16.64 7.50 1.68
C LEU A 139 16.02 6.35 0.88
N SER A 140 15.73 6.56 -0.40
CA SER A 140 15.24 5.50 -1.28
C SER A 140 16.19 4.30 -1.30
N ALA A 141 17.48 4.54 -1.50
CA ALA A 141 18.50 3.48 -1.47
C ALA A 141 18.56 2.73 -0.13
N LEU A 142 18.44 3.44 1.00
CA LEU A 142 18.42 2.83 2.32
C LEU A 142 17.21 1.89 2.51
N PHE A 143 16.02 2.34 2.13
CA PHE A 143 14.80 1.54 2.23
C PHE A 143 14.79 0.36 1.24
N SER A 144 15.34 0.55 0.04
CA SER A 144 15.57 -0.52 -0.94
C SER A 144 16.48 -1.60 -0.37
N ASN A 145 17.61 -1.22 0.26
CA ASN A 145 18.51 -2.17 0.94
C ASN A 145 17.85 -2.90 2.11
N ALA A 146 17.03 -2.20 2.90
CA ALA A 146 16.26 -2.83 3.97
C ALA A 146 15.28 -3.88 3.41
N ARG A 147 14.60 -3.59 2.29
CA ARG A 147 13.71 -4.53 1.60
C ARG A 147 14.45 -5.74 1.05
N TYR A 148 15.59 -5.57 0.40
CA TYR A 148 16.41 -6.71 -0.05
C TYR A 148 16.80 -7.61 1.12
N THR A 149 17.19 -7.02 2.26
CA THR A 149 17.52 -7.79 3.46
C THR A 149 16.30 -8.56 4.00
N LEU A 150 15.12 -7.94 4.03
CA LEU A 150 13.89 -8.60 4.47
C LEU A 150 13.46 -9.71 3.52
N ARG A 151 13.59 -9.51 2.20
CA ARG A 151 13.30 -10.51 1.18
C ARG A 151 14.20 -11.74 1.27
N LEU A 152 15.43 -11.59 1.78
CA LEU A 152 16.32 -12.70 2.11
C LEU A 152 15.64 -13.67 3.09
N PHE A 153 15.01 -13.14 4.13
CA PHE A 153 14.24 -13.93 5.10
C PHE A 153 12.84 -14.29 4.59
N GLY A 154 12.27 -13.45 3.72
CA GLY A 154 10.98 -13.69 3.07
C GLY A 154 10.96 -14.92 2.17
N LEU A 155 12.13 -15.44 1.74
CA LEU A 155 12.21 -16.69 1.01
C LEU A 155 11.60 -17.85 1.82
N PHE A 156 11.83 -17.90 3.13
CA PHE A 156 11.22 -18.91 4.01
C PHE A 156 9.70 -18.80 4.04
N ASN A 157 9.17 -17.57 3.99
CA ASN A 157 7.73 -17.31 3.96
C ASN A 157 7.07 -17.77 2.65
N ILE A 158 7.80 -17.75 1.53
CA ILE A 158 7.29 -18.30 0.27
C ILE A 158 7.14 -19.83 0.37
N TRP A 159 8.05 -20.50 1.07
CA TRP A 159 7.99 -21.95 1.24
C TRP A 159 6.88 -22.42 2.19
N THR A 160 6.40 -21.57 3.11
CA THR A 160 5.26 -21.90 3.96
C THR A 160 3.93 -21.91 3.21
N GLU A 161 3.85 -21.27 2.03
CA GLU A 161 2.67 -21.31 1.18
C GLU A 161 2.57 -22.58 0.33
N VAL A 162 3.67 -23.31 0.17
CA VAL A 162 3.70 -24.55 -0.64
C VAL A 162 2.76 -25.62 -0.07
N PRO A 163 2.78 -25.96 1.24
CA PRO A 163 1.83 -26.91 1.82
C PRO A 163 0.35 -26.48 1.67
N ASN A 164 0.07 -25.18 1.84
CA ASN A 164 -1.29 -24.64 1.72
C ASN A 164 -1.87 -24.87 0.31
N LEU A 165 -1.02 -24.76 -0.71
CA LEU A 165 -1.40 -25.02 -2.09
C LEU A 165 -1.79 -26.48 -2.34
N PHE A 166 -1.13 -27.42 -1.66
CA PHE A 166 -1.45 -28.85 -1.79
C PHE A 166 -2.68 -29.27 -0.98
N GLN A 167 -2.92 -28.64 0.17
CA GLN A 167 -4.05 -28.95 1.06
C GLN A 167 -5.37 -28.33 0.59
N SER A 168 -5.32 -27.24 -0.19
CA SER A 168 -6.53 -26.58 -0.69
C SER A 168 -7.32 -27.48 -1.66
N PRO A 169 -8.65 -27.62 -1.50
CA PRO A 169 -9.48 -28.43 -2.39
C PRO A 169 -9.42 -27.88 -3.83
N VAL A 170 -9.17 -28.76 -4.81
CA VAL A 170 -8.90 -28.35 -6.20
C VAL A 170 -10.19 -27.93 -6.91
N LYS A 171 -10.40 -26.64 -7.18
CA LYS A 171 -11.50 -26.16 -8.02
C LYS A 171 -11.17 -26.25 -9.53
N ASP A 172 -9.89 -26.05 -9.91
CA ASP A 172 -9.38 -26.21 -11.29
C ASP A 172 -7.90 -26.64 -11.28
N ARG A 173 -7.56 -27.72 -12.01
CA ARG A 173 -6.17 -28.21 -12.17
C ARG A 173 -5.29 -27.19 -12.90
N PHE A 174 -5.87 -26.39 -13.80
CA PHE A 174 -5.13 -25.38 -14.54
C PHE A 174 -4.68 -24.23 -13.64
N ILE A 175 -5.57 -23.74 -12.77
CA ILE A 175 -5.23 -22.69 -11.79
C ILE A 175 -4.14 -23.18 -10.84
N ARG A 176 -4.21 -24.44 -10.39
CA ARG A 176 -3.14 -25.05 -9.58
C ARG A 176 -1.80 -25.07 -10.29
N GLY A 177 -1.77 -25.39 -11.59
CA GLY A 177 -0.55 -25.35 -12.38
C GLY A 177 0.05 -23.94 -12.44
N ILE A 178 -0.81 -22.93 -12.56
CA ILE A 178 -0.39 -21.53 -12.51
C ILE A 178 0.17 -21.18 -11.13
N ASP A 179 -0.51 -21.54 -10.05
CA ASP A 179 -0.06 -21.24 -8.68
C ASP A 179 1.32 -21.83 -8.38
N VAL A 180 1.57 -23.09 -8.79
CA VAL A 180 2.90 -23.72 -8.65
C VAL A 180 3.95 -22.95 -9.45
N ALA A 181 3.62 -22.56 -10.68
CA ALA A 181 4.52 -21.77 -11.52
C ALA A 181 4.78 -20.37 -10.94
N GLN A 182 3.78 -19.74 -10.30
CA GLN A 182 3.92 -18.47 -9.60
C GLN A 182 4.87 -18.56 -8.41
N ILE A 183 4.76 -19.62 -7.59
CA ILE A 183 5.69 -19.88 -6.49
C ILE A 183 7.11 -20.11 -7.02
N PHE A 184 7.26 -20.88 -8.11
CA PHE A 184 8.57 -21.12 -8.70
C PHE A 184 9.21 -19.84 -9.23
N THR A 185 8.44 -19.03 -9.97
CA THR A 185 8.93 -17.78 -10.57
C THR A 185 9.28 -16.74 -9.52
N ILE A 186 8.46 -16.56 -8.48
CA ILE A 186 8.79 -15.63 -7.39
C ILE A 186 10.00 -16.12 -6.59
N THR A 187 10.13 -17.43 -6.36
CA THR A 187 11.32 -18.01 -5.69
C THR A 187 12.59 -17.77 -6.50
N ALA A 188 12.54 -17.99 -7.81
CA ALA A 188 13.65 -17.74 -8.71
C ALA A 188 14.05 -16.25 -8.71
N TYR A 189 13.06 -15.35 -8.81
CA TYR A 189 13.29 -13.90 -8.71
C TYR A 189 13.99 -13.53 -7.41
N GLN A 190 13.44 -13.94 -6.26
CA GLN A 190 14.01 -13.61 -4.94
C GLN A 190 15.43 -14.17 -4.79
N LEU A 191 15.69 -15.39 -5.28
CA LEU A 191 17.03 -15.97 -5.22
C LEU A 191 18.04 -15.18 -6.06
N LEU A 192 17.68 -14.85 -7.31
CA LEU A 192 18.54 -14.09 -8.22
C LEU A 192 18.84 -12.69 -7.69
N GLU A 193 17.82 -12.01 -7.16
CA GLU A 193 17.93 -10.68 -6.57
C GLU A 193 18.83 -10.70 -5.31
N ASN A 194 18.63 -11.68 -4.44
CA ASN A 194 19.42 -11.85 -3.23
C ASN A 194 20.90 -12.15 -3.52
N ILE A 195 21.18 -12.98 -4.54
CA ILE A 195 22.55 -13.24 -5.00
C ILE A 195 23.21 -11.94 -5.47
N GLY A 196 22.49 -11.13 -6.26
CA GLY A 196 22.96 -9.82 -6.70
C GLY A 196 23.27 -8.88 -5.52
N HIS A 197 22.36 -8.83 -4.54
CA HIS A 197 22.50 -7.98 -3.36
C HIS A 197 23.68 -8.41 -2.46
N LEU A 198 23.84 -9.71 -2.20
CA LEU A 198 24.94 -10.23 -1.40
C LEU A 198 26.31 -10.04 -2.10
N ALA A 199 26.34 -10.13 -3.43
CA ALA A 199 27.52 -9.83 -4.22
C ALA A 199 27.89 -8.34 -4.14
N ALA A 200 26.90 -7.44 -4.25
CA ALA A 200 27.11 -6.00 -4.13
C ALA A 200 27.69 -5.59 -2.76
N ASN A 201 27.27 -6.25 -1.68
CA ASN A 201 27.78 -6.02 -0.33
C ASN A 201 29.10 -6.76 -0.02
N ARG A 202 29.75 -7.37 -1.02
CA ARG A 202 31.01 -8.15 -0.88
C ARG A 202 30.94 -9.34 0.09
N VAL A 203 29.73 -9.79 0.43
CA VAL A 203 29.52 -10.98 1.28
C VAL A 203 29.84 -12.25 0.48
N LEU A 204 29.47 -12.27 -0.80
CA LEU A 204 29.87 -13.34 -1.71
C LEU A 204 31.20 -13.00 -2.38
N SER A 205 32.16 -13.94 -2.33
CA SER A 205 33.46 -13.77 -2.97
C SER A 205 33.29 -13.50 -4.46
N GLN A 206 34.00 -12.50 -5.01
CA GLN A 206 34.03 -12.23 -6.46
C GLN A 206 34.43 -13.45 -7.31
N LYS A 207 35.07 -14.46 -6.70
CA LYS A 207 35.37 -15.75 -7.34
C LYS A 207 34.12 -16.55 -7.73
N VAL A 208 33.01 -16.40 -7.01
CA VAL A 208 31.77 -17.16 -7.22
C VAL A 208 30.86 -16.49 -8.26
N ILE A 209 30.78 -15.16 -8.26
CA ILE A 209 29.90 -14.39 -9.17
C ILE A 209 30.62 -13.94 -10.46
N GLY A 210 31.95 -13.74 -10.41
CA GLY A 210 32.74 -13.20 -11.51
C GLY A 210 32.58 -11.67 -11.67
N SER A 211 32.93 -11.15 -12.86
CA SER A 211 32.92 -9.72 -13.20
C SER A 211 31.56 -9.04 -12.99
N GLU A 212 31.54 -7.72 -12.75
CA GLU A 212 30.34 -6.88 -12.56
C GLU A 212 29.30 -7.06 -13.68
N SER A 213 29.74 -7.33 -14.93
CA SER A 213 28.85 -7.61 -16.06
C SER A 213 28.02 -8.91 -15.93
N LYS A 214 28.40 -9.82 -15.02
CA LYS A 214 27.57 -10.99 -14.67
C LYS A 214 26.51 -10.62 -13.62
N MET A 215 26.76 -9.61 -12.80
CA MET A 215 25.83 -9.14 -11.76
C MET A 215 24.59 -8.50 -12.39
N GLU A 216 24.77 -7.66 -13.41
CA GLU A 216 23.67 -7.10 -14.19
C GLU A 216 22.77 -8.18 -14.80
N LYS A 217 23.36 -9.30 -15.24
CA LYS A 217 22.59 -10.43 -15.79
C LYS A 217 21.69 -11.07 -14.74
N PHE A 218 22.11 -11.17 -13.48
CA PHE A 218 21.26 -11.69 -12.41
C PHE A 218 20.03 -10.82 -12.21
N TYR A 219 20.17 -9.50 -12.24
CA TYR A 219 19.05 -8.58 -12.16
C TYR A 219 18.12 -8.66 -13.38
N ILE A 220 18.66 -8.76 -14.59
CA ILE A 220 17.85 -8.91 -15.81
C ILE A 220 17.09 -10.25 -15.80
N TRP A 221 17.73 -11.35 -15.43
CA TRP A 221 17.07 -12.65 -15.31
C TRP A 221 16.05 -12.67 -14.17
N GLY A 222 16.33 -11.99 -13.06
CA GLY A 222 15.38 -11.75 -11.99
C GLY A 222 14.14 -11.00 -12.49
N ALA A 223 14.33 -9.89 -13.21
CA ALA A 223 13.24 -9.12 -13.81
C ALA A 223 12.39 -9.95 -14.79
N ARG A 224 13.01 -10.88 -15.54
CA ARG A 224 12.29 -11.82 -16.42
C ARG A 224 11.47 -12.84 -15.65
N ALA A 225 12.02 -13.38 -14.56
CA ALA A 225 11.27 -14.29 -13.68
C ALA A 225 10.08 -13.58 -13.04
N LEU A 226 10.27 -12.34 -12.58
CA LEU A 226 9.21 -11.51 -12.04
C LEU A 226 8.17 -11.13 -13.10
N PHE A 227 8.59 -10.81 -14.33
CA PHE A 227 7.68 -10.59 -15.44
C PHE A 227 6.80 -11.82 -15.70
N LEU A 228 7.41 -13.01 -15.76
CA LEU A 228 6.67 -14.26 -15.94
C LEU A 228 5.66 -14.50 -14.81
N HIS A 229 6.00 -14.16 -13.57
CA HIS A 229 5.07 -14.22 -12.43
C HIS A 229 3.81 -13.36 -12.67
N PHE A 230 3.97 -12.13 -13.14
CA PHE A 230 2.81 -11.26 -13.44
C PHE A 230 2.02 -11.71 -14.68
N VAL A 231 2.69 -12.27 -15.70
CA VAL A 231 1.99 -12.88 -16.84
C VAL A 231 1.12 -14.06 -16.37
N LEU A 232 1.65 -14.89 -15.49
CA LEU A 232 0.92 -16.00 -14.87
C LEU A 232 -0.26 -15.49 -14.03
N GLU A 233 -0.09 -14.42 -13.27
CA GLU A 233 -1.19 -13.79 -12.53
C GLU A 233 -2.29 -13.29 -13.48
N LEU A 234 -1.95 -12.61 -14.57
CA LEU A 234 -2.92 -12.19 -15.59
C LEU A 234 -3.65 -13.39 -16.22
N MET A 235 -2.95 -14.49 -16.51
CA MET A 235 -3.56 -15.73 -17.00
C MET A 235 -4.54 -16.32 -15.99
N LYS A 236 -4.18 -16.33 -14.70
CA LYS A 236 -5.04 -16.77 -13.60
C LYS A 236 -6.28 -15.90 -13.51
N LEU A 237 -6.15 -14.58 -13.52
CA LEU A 237 -7.27 -13.63 -13.51
C LEU A 237 -8.21 -13.83 -14.70
N MET A 238 -7.68 -14.05 -15.91
CA MET A 238 -8.49 -14.31 -17.10
C MET A 238 -9.26 -15.63 -16.97
N ARG A 239 -8.63 -16.67 -16.39
CA ARG A 239 -9.28 -17.96 -16.12
C ARG A 239 -10.39 -17.83 -15.08
N GLU A 240 -10.13 -17.15 -13.97
CA GLU A 240 -11.10 -16.85 -12.91
C GLU A 240 -12.30 -16.07 -13.46
N ALA A 241 -12.06 -15.03 -14.26
CA ALA A 241 -13.11 -14.25 -14.91
C ALA A 241 -13.96 -15.12 -15.87
N ARG A 242 -13.32 -16.02 -16.63
CA ARG A 242 -14.04 -16.95 -17.53
C ARG A 242 -14.91 -17.93 -16.74
N LEU A 243 -14.37 -18.52 -15.67
CA LEU A 243 -15.13 -19.44 -14.81
C LEU A 243 -16.30 -18.74 -14.12
N GLY A 244 -16.09 -17.50 -13.63
CA GLY A 244 -17.16 -16.68 -13.06
C GLY A 244 -18.27 -16.37 -14.06
N ARG A 245 -17.91 -16.07 -15.32
CA ARG A 245 -18.91 -15.85 -16.39
C ARG A 245 -19.71 -17.11 -16.71
N LEU A 246 -19.09 -18.29 -16.72
CA LEU A 246 -19.76 -19.56 -16.97
C LEU A 246 -20.70 -19.94 -15.82
N ALA A 247 -20.25 -19.81 -14.57
CA ALA A 247 -21.08 -20.07 -13.40
C ALA A 247 -22.33 -19.18 -13.38
N ARG A 248 -22.20 -17.89 -13.72
CA ARG A 248 -23.33 -16.95 -13.83
C ARG A 248 -24.32 -17.28 -14.96
N ALA A 249 -23.85 -17.91 -16.03
CA ALA A 249 -24.72 -18.34 -17.13
C ALA A 249 -25.56 -19.57 -16.76
N GLU A 250 -25.02 -20.42 -15.88
CA GLU A 250 -25.66 -21.65 -15.39
C GLU A 250 -26.63 -21.37 -14.21
N SER A 251 -26.34 -20.37 -13.38
CA SER A 251 -27.08 -20.06 -12.14
C SER A 251 -28.34 -19.20 -12.30
N LYS A 252 -28.93 -19.15 -13.50
CA LYS A 252 -29.95 -18.16 -13.90
C LYS A 252 -31.28 -18.24 -13.13
N ASP A 253 -31.48 -19.24 -12.26
CA ASP A 253 -32.78 -19.54 -11.64
C ASP A 253 -32.83 -19.47 -10.09
N ARG A 254 -31.70 -19.30 -9.37
CA ARG A 254 -31.71 -19.19 -7.88
C ARG A 254 -30.78 -18.14 -7.26
N ASP A 255 -29.83 -17.57 -7.99
CA ASP A 255 -28.66 -16.89 -7.37
C ASP A 255 -28.56 -15.37 -7.59
N VAL A 256 -29.62 -14.68 -8.01
CA VAL A 256 -29.55 -13.22 -8.30
C VAL A 256 -29.08 -12.40 -7.09
N ALA A 257 -29.47 -12.76 -5.87
CA ALA A 257 -29.06 -12.05 -4.65
C ALA A 257 -27.63 -12.42 -4.17
N LEU A 258 -27.19 -13.68 -4.34
CA LEU A 258 -25.82 -14.10 -3.98
C LEU A 258 -24.81 -13.61 -5.01
N ALA A 259 -25.17 -13.60 -6.30
CA ALA A 259 -24.34 -13.14 -7.40
C ALA A 259 -24.15 -11.61 -7.41
N GLU A 260 -25.05 -10.84 -6.79
CA GLU A 260 -24.91 -9.39 -6.62
C GLU A 260 -23.86 -9.04 -5.55
N ILE A 261 -23.88 -9.73 -4.40
CA ILE A 261 -22.90 -9.56 -3.31
C ILE A 261 -21.52 -10.12 -3.71
N ASP A 262 -21.48 -11.31 -4.30
CA ASP A 262 -20.25 -11.93 -4.77
C ASP A 262 -19.73 -11.21 -6.04
N GLY A 263 -20.62 -10.62 -6.84
CA GLY A 263 -20.28 -9.92 -8.07
C GLY A 263 -19.61 -8.57 -7.86
N ASP A 264 -20.05 -7.79 -6.87
CA ASP A 264 -19.42 -6.51 -6.52
C ASP A 264 -18.07 -6.71 -5.83
N SER A 265 -17.95 -7.72 -4.97
CA SER A 265 -16.70 -8.04 -4.27
C SER A 265 -15.67 -8.72 -5.18
N LEU A 266 -16.06 -9.68 -6.02
CA LEU A 266 -15.17 -10.22 -7.07
C LEU A 266 -14.79 -9.14 -8.08
N GLY A 267 -15.74 -8.31 -8.51
CA GLY A 267 -15.50 -7.29 -9.52
C GLY A 267 -14.48 -6.25 -9.06
N GLN A 268 -14.64 -5.73 -7.84
CA GLN A 268 -13.71 -4.77 -7.26
C GLN A 268 -12.34 -5.38 -6.97
N GLY A 269 -12.28 -6.58 -6.39
CA GLY A 269 -11.02 -7.28 -6.12
C GLY A 269 -10.26 -7.66 -7.39
N TRP A 270 -10.99 -8.12 -8.41
CA TRP A 270 -10.42 -8.48 -9.71
C TRP A 270 -9.84 -7.26 -10.43
N GLY A 271 -10.55 -6.13 -10.44
CA GLY A 271 -10.07 -4.89 -11.07
C GLY A 271 -8.78 -4.38 -10.43
N LYS A 272 -8.69 -4.40 -9.10
CA LYS A 272 -7.47 -4.02 -8.36
C LYS A 272 -6.29 -4.94 -8.69
N ARG A 273 -6.50 -6.26 -8.69
CA ARG A 273 -5.46 -7.26 -9.04
C ARG A 273 -5.01 -7.11 -10.49
N LEU A 274 -5.94 -6.86 -11.41
CA LEU A 274 -5.64 -6.62 -12.82
C LEU A 274 -4.80 -5.36 -13.00
N TRP A 275 -5.17 -4.26 -12.33
CA TRP A 275 -4.43 -3.00 -12.35
C TRP A 275 -3.00 -3.21 -11.88
N GLY A 276 -2.81 -3.75 -10.67
CA GLY A 276 -1.50 -3.98 -10.08
C GLY A 276 -0.64 -4.88 -10.98
N SER A 277 -1.18 -6.02 -11.42
CA SER A 277 -0.46 -6.97 -12.27
C SER A 277 -0.09 -6.42 -13.64
N SER A 278 -0.93 -5.55 -14.21
CA SER A 278 -0.66 -4.92 -15.51
C SER A 278 0.49 -3.90 -15.41
N ILE A 279 0.46 -3.02 -14.41
CA ILE A 279 1.52 -2.03 -14.21
C ILE A 279 2.83 -2.72 -13.87
N TRP A 280 2.81 -3.67 -12.92
CA TRP A 280 3.99 -4.45 -12.59
C TRP A 280 4.50 -5.25 -13.79
N GLY A 281 3.62 -5.87 -14.58
CA GLY A 281 4.01 -6.60 -15.78
C GLY A 281 4.71 -5.71 -16.80
N LEU A 282 4.19 -4.51 -17.08
CA LEU A 282 4.83 -3.54 -17.99
C LEU A 282 6.18 -3.06 -17.46
N LEU A 283 6.26 -2.80 -16.15
CA LEU A 283 7.49 -2.36 -15.50
C LEU A 283 8.57 -3.46 -15.52
N CYS A 284 8.20 -4.70 -15.24
CA CYS A 284 9.11 -5.85 -15.30
C CYS A 284 9.54 -6.16 -16.74
N LEU A 285 8.65 -5.96 -17.72
CA LEU A 285 9.01 -6.07 -19.13
C LEU A 285 10.06 -5.03 -19.52
N TYR A 286 9.89 -3.79 -19.06
CA TYR A 286 10.89 -2.73 -19.25
C TYR A 286 12.25 -3.12 -18.63
N TRP A 287 12.28 -3.56 -17.37
CA TRP A 287 13.51 -4.00 -16.71
C TRP A 287 14.15 -5.24 -17.38
N SER A 288 13.34 -6.13 -17.95
CA SER A 288 13.80 -7.32 -18.68
C SER A 288 14.56 -6.99 -19.98
N CYS A 289 14.36 -5.79 -20.53
CA CYS A 289 14.98 -5.30 -21.77
C CYS A 289 16.28 -4.52 -21.54
N GLY A 290 16.74 -4.36 -20.28
CA GLY A 290 18.05 -3.77 -19.97
C GLY A 290 18.12 -2.24 -20.08
N GLN A 291 17.15 -1.52 -19.50
CA GLN A 291 17.17 -0.05 -19.32
C GLN A 291 17.41 0.79 -20.60
N THR A 292 17.09 0.27 -21.79
CA THR A 292 17.36 0.94 -23.07
C THR A 292 16.54 2.21 -23.32
N ILE A 293 15.52 2.50 -22.49
CA ILE A 293 14.66 3.68 -22.62
C ILE A 293 14.82 4.56 -21.36
N PRO A 294 15.41 5.78 -21.49
CA PRO A 294 15.75 6.63 -20.35
C PRO A 294 14.54 7.27 -19.64
N LEU A 295 13.40 7.40 -20.33
CA LEU A 295 12.22 8.08 -19.79
C LEU A 295 11.60 7.36 -18.58
N VAL A 296 11.81 6.04 -18.48
CA VAL A 296 11.20 5.22 -17.44
C VAL A 296 12.02 5.27 -16.15
N GLU A 297 13.32 5.56 -16.18
CA GLU A 297 14.13 5.59 -14.94
C GLU A 297 13.64 6.68 -13.98
N GLU A 298 13.43 7.90 -14.49
CA GLU A 298 12.93 9.04 -13.69
C GLU A 298 11.50 8.83 -13.18
N THR A 299 10.69 8.04 -13.89
CA THR A 299 9.26 7.82 -13.60
C THR A 299 8.97 6.48 -12.92
N SER A 300 9.96 5.58 -12.86
CA SER A 300 9.84 4.21 -12.36
C SER A 300 9.30 4.18 -10.94
N GLY A 301 9.84 5.00 -10.03
CA GLY A 301 9.33 5.13 -8.66
C GLY A 301 7.86 5.52 -8.60
N GLY A 302 7.40 6.39 -9.49
CA GLY A 302 5.98 6.76 -9.59
C GLY A 302 5.11 5.58 -10.05
N PHE A 303 5.55 4.86 -11.07
CA PHE A 303 4.83 3.66 -11.56
C PHE A 303 4.82 2.53 -10.53
N SER A 304 5.92 2.28 -9.83
CA SER A 304 5.99 1.29 -8.74
C SER A 304 5.03 1.65 -7.61
N PHE A 305 4.94 2.93 -7.23
CA PHE A 305 3.95 3.37 -6.24
C PHE A 305 2.50 3.20 -6.73
N LEU A 306 2.22 3.49 -8.00
CA LEU A 306 0.89 3.29 -8.59
C LEU A 306 0.48 1.82 -8.68
N ALA A 307 1.45 0.92 -8.89
CA ALA A 307 1.23 -0.51 -8.89
C ALA A 307 0.82 -1.01 -7.49
N ASP A 308 1.49 -0.51 -6.45
CA ASP A 308 1.25 -0.89 -5.05
C ASP A 308 0.18 -0.05 -4.34
N PHE A 309 -0.40 0.94 -5.02
CA PHE A 309 -1.34 1.88 -4.43
C PHE A 309 -2.51 1.16 -3.73
N PHE A 310 -3.14 0.21 -4.42
CA PHE A 310 -4.28 -0.53 -3.85
C PHE A 310 -3.87 -1.43 -2.69
N MET A 311 -2.65 -2.01 -2.73
CA MET A 311 -2.12 -2.82 -1.63
C MET A 311 -1.94 -1.96 -0.37
N LEU A 312 -1.41 -0.75 -0.51
CA LEU A 312 -1.26 0.19 0.60
C LEU A 312 -2.62 0.62 1.14
N THR A 313 -3.57 0.96 0.27
CA THR A 313 -4.91 1.38 0.72
C THR A 313 -5.63 0.24 1.44
N ASP A 314 -5.55 -0.99 0.92
CA ASP A 314 -6.25 -2.14 1.49
C ASP A 314 -5.63 -2.53 2.84
N SER A 315 -4.30 -2.55 2.93
CA SER A 315 -3.58 -2.77 4.20
C SER A 315 -3.92 -1.68 5.23
N TRP A 316 -3.94 -0.41 4.80
CA TRP A 316 -4.33 0.70 5.68
C TRP A 316 -5.79 0.57 6.16
N MET A 317 -6.69 0.09 5.32
CA MET A 317 -8.10 -0.11 5.68
C MET A 317 -8.28 -1.28 6.66
N GLN A 318 -7.51 -2.36 6.53
CA GLN A 318 -7.52 -3.48 7.48
C GLN A 318 -7.11 -3.09 8.90
N THR A 319 -6.39 -1.98 9.09
CA THR A 319 -6.08 -1.51 10.45
C THR A 319 -7.25 -0.85 11.18
N ARG A 320 -8.38 -0.62 10.50
CA ARG A 320 -9.58 -0.02 11.10
C ARG A 320 -10.40 -1.04 11.89
N THR A 321 -10.38 -2.30 11.46
CA THR A 321 -10.93 -3.45 12.20
C THR A 321 -10.04 -3.80 13.38
#